data_AF-A0A923W5L9-F1
#
_entry.id   AF-A0A923W5L9-F1
#
_cell.length_a   1.000
_cell.length_b   1.000
_cell.length_c   1.000
_cell.angle_alpha   90.00
_cell.angle_beta   90.00
_cell.angle_gamma   90.00
#
_symmetry.space_group_name_H-M   'P 1'
#
loop_
_entity.id
_entity.type
_entity.pdbx_description
1 polymer ?
#
loop_
_entity_poly.entity_id
_entity_poly.type
_entity_poly.pdbx_seq_one_letter_code
_entity_poly.pdbx_strand_id
1 'polypeptide(L)'
;MTLLNTPRPPLPPFTLATAREKVQKAEDAWNSCDPDRVALAYTEDSVWRNRADFFSGRAMIREFLRRKWARELDYRLKKELWAFTDNRISVRFEYEWHDDAGFWFRSHGNEQWEFDVLGLMQRREASINDVPIKAADRKFHWPRPVAA
;
A
#
# COMPACT_ATOMS: atom_id res chain seq x y z
N MET A 1 -4.87 -14.14 -25.92
CA MET A 1 -3.70 -14.66 -25.19
C MET A 1 -3.82 -14.21 -23.75
N THR A 2 -4.29 -15.08 -22.87
CA THR A 2 -4.36 -14.79 -21.43
C THR A 2 -2.93 -14.80 -20.91
N LEU A 3 -2.39 -13.63 -20.56
CA LEU A 3 -1.16 -13.58 -19.78
C LEU A 3 -1.44 -14.34 -18.48
N LEU A 4 -0.83 -15.50 -18.32
CA LEU A 4 -0.89 -16.28 -17.08
C LEU A 4 -0.27 -15.39 -16.00
N ASN A 5 -1.10 -14.83 -15.11
CA ASN A 5 -0.61 -14.07 -13.97
C ASN A 5 0.28 -14.99 -13.12
N THR A 6 1.55 -14.63 -12.96
CA THR A 6 2.50 -15.38 -12.14
C THR A 6 2.05 -15.34 -10.67
N PRO A 7 1.97 -16.49 -9.97
CA PRO A 7 1.65 -16.52 -8.54
C PRO A 7 2.57 -15.61 -7.72
N ARG A 8 1.99 -14.88 -6.76
CA ARG A 8 2.69 -13.93 -5.90
C ARG A 8 2.60 -14.34 -4.43
N PRO A 9 3.42 -15.29 -3.97
CA PRO A 9 3.37 -15.78 -2.60
C PRO A 9 3.70 -14.67 -1.57
N PRO A 10 3.12 -14.73 -0.36
CA PRO A 10 2.26 -15.81 0.15
C PRO A 10 0.87 -15.87 -0.49
N LEU A 11 0.34 -17.08 -0.63
CA LEU A 11 -0.99 -17.35 -1.19
C LEU A 11 -2.02 -17.57 -0.08
N PRO A 12 -3.30 -17.24 -0.29
CA PRO A 12 -4.37 -17.59 0.65
C PRO A 12 -4.72 -19.10 0.59
N PRO A 13 -5.34 -19.67 1.65
CA PRO A 13 -5.69 -19.02 2.91
C PRO A 13 -4.46 -18.70 3.76
N PHE A 14 -4.48 -17.55 4.44
CA PHE A 14 -3.34 -17.09 5.21
C PHE A 14 -3.28 -17.74 6.60
N THR A 15 -2.07 -17.95 7.09
CA THR A 15 -1.76 -18.16 8.51
C THR A 15 -1.26 -16.85 9.10
N LEU A 16 -1.08 -16.78 10.42
CA LEU A 16 -0.51 -15.59 11.06
C LEU A 16 0.87 -15.24 10.48
N ALA A 17 1.71 -16.25 10.25
CA ALA A 17 3.05 -16.04 9.69
C ALA A 17 2.99 -15.50 8.26
N THR A 18 2.17 -16.12 7.40
CA THR A 18 2.08 -15.71 5.99
C THR A 18 1.33 -14.40 5.81
N ALA A 19 0.36 -14.07 6.67
CA ALA A 19 -0.30 -12.76 6.70
C ALA A 19 0.70 -11.65 7.07
N ARG A 20 1.53 -11.85 8.11
CA ARG A 20 2.59 -10.90 8.48
C ARG A 20 3.59 -10.69 7.36
N GLU A 21 4.03 -11.77 6.71
CA GLU A 21 4.92 -11.70 5.55
C GLU A 21 4.26 -10.93 4.39
N LYS A 22 2.96 -11.16 4.13
CA LYS A 22 2.21 -10.44 3.09
C LYS A 22 2.15 -8.93 3.38
N VAL A 23 1.91 -8.56 4.64
CA VAL A 23 1.90 -7.15 5.08
C VAL A 23 3.28 -6.51 4.93
N GLN A 24 4.36 -7.19 5.32
CA GLN A 24 5.73 -6.68 5.17
C GLN A 24 6.10 -6.50 3.70
N LYS A 25 5.82 -7.49 2.83
CA LYS A 25 6.05 -7.38 1.39
C LYS A 25 5.30 -6.20 0.76
N ALA A 26 4.09 -5.90 1.25
CA ALA A 26 3.35 -4.71 0.84
C ALA A 26 3.99 -3.42 1.37
N GLU A 27 4.41 -3.37 2.64
CA GLU A 27 5.17 -2.24 3.20
C GLU A 27 6.40 -1.92 2.35
N ASP A 28 7.22 -2.94 2.04
CA ASP A 28 8.45 -2.79 1.26
C ASP A 28 8.18 -2.27 -0.16
N ALA A 29 7.14 -2.82 -0.82
CA ALA A 29 6.75 -2.38 -2.14
C ALA A 29 6.31 -0.91 -2.14
N TRP A 30 5.46 -0.50 -1.18
CA TRP A 30 5.00 0.89 -1.10
C TRP A 30 6.12 1.86 -0.72
N ASN A 31 7.09 1.46 0.12
CA ASN A 31 8.25 2.27 0.46
C ASN A 31 9.22 2.50 -0.72
N SER A 32 9.14 1.70 -1.79
CA SER A 32 9.87 2.00 -3.04
C SER A 32 9.35 3.25 -3.76
N CYS A 33 8.08 3.61 -3.52
CA CYS A 33 7.36 4.65 -4.27
C CYS A 33 7.43 4.48 -5.81
N ASP A 34 7.55 3.23 -6.27
CA ASP A 34 7.49 2.87 -7.68
C ASP A 34 6.05 2.41 -8.02
N PRO A 35 5.30 3.20 -8.81
CA PRO A 35 3.93 2.87 -9.20
C PRO A 35 3.83 1.54 -9.94
N ASP A 36 4.84 1.23 -10.75
CA ASP A 36 4.83 0.07 -11.62
C ASP A 36 5.08 -1.21 -10.81
N ARG A 37 6.06 -1.16 -9.89
CA ARG A 37 6.32 -2.25 -8.95
C ARG A 37 5.14 -2.51 -8.01
N VAL A 38 4.50 -1.47 -7.49
CA VAL A 38 3.36 -1.62 -6.58
C VAL A 38 2.13 -2.17 -7.31
N ALA A 39 1.83 -1.67 -8.52
CA ALA A 39 0.67 -2.11 -9.30
C ALA A 39 0.69 -3.61 -9.65
N LEU A 40 1.87 -4.25 -9.74
CA LEU A 40 2.01 -5.68 -10.00
C LEU A 40 1.53 -6.57 -8.83
N ALA A 41 1.23 -6.02 -7.66
CA ALA A 41 0.66 -6.76 -6.54
C ALA A 41 -0.88 -6.93 -6.62
N TYR A 42 -1.53 -6.32 -7.60
CA TYR A 42 -2.99 -6.28 -7.75
C TYR A 42 -3.42 -7.08 -8.97
N THR A 43 -4.66 -7.56 -9.03
CA THR A 43 -5.23 -8.15 -10.25
C THR A 43 -5.40 -7.09 -11.34
N GLU A 44 -5.55 -7.49 -12.61
CA GLU A 44 -5.71 -6.55 -13.73
C GLU A 44 -6.96 -5.66 -13.59
N ASP A 45 -8.00 -6.21 -12.98
CA ASP A 45 -9.32 -5.64 -12.72
C ASP A 45 -9.54 -5.20 -11.26
N SER A 46 -8.46 -5.16 -10.45
CA SER A 46 -8.52 -4.88 -9.02
C SER A 46 -9.33 -3.63 -8.68
N VAL A 47 -10.25 -3.73 -7.73
CA VAL A 47 -11.15 -2.64 -7.34
C VAL A 47 -10.64 -1.93 -6.10
N TRP A 48 -10.51 -0.61 -6.20
CA TRP A 48 -10.01 0.24 -5.12
C TRP A 48 -11.04 1.27 -4.66
N ARG A 49 -11.08 1.43 -3.34
CA ARG A 49 -11.49 2.68 -2.71
C ARG A 49 -10.30 3.20 -1.90
N ASN A 50 -9.84 4.41 -2.20
CA ASN A 50 -8.81 5.08 -1.41
C ASN A 50 -9.33 6.44 -0.96
N ARG A 51 -9.63 6.58 0.34
CA ARG A 51 -10.40 7.71 0.88
C ARG A 51 -11.75 7.81 0.17
N ALA A 52 -11.96 8.88 -0.60
CA ALA A 52 -13.15 9.15 -1.40
C ALA A 52 -12.97 8.83 -2.90
N ASP A 53 -11.78 8.37 -3.32
CA ASP A 53 -11.52 7.99 -4.71
C ASP A 53 -11.91 6.53 -4.94
N PHE A 54 -12.66 6.26 -6.01
CA PHE A 54 -13.09 4.93 -6.43
C PHE A 54 -12.62 4.68 -7.86
N PHE A 55 -11.91 3.57 -8.09
CA PHE A 55 -11.39 3.22 -9.40
C PHE A 55 -11.06 1.72 -9.49
N SER A 56 -10.87 1.23 -10.71
CA SER A 56 -10.53 -0.18 -10.97
C SER A 56 -9.40 -0.28 -11.99
N GLY A 57 -8.57 -1.31 -11.78
CA GLY A 57 -7.58 -1.81 -12.71
C GLY A 57 -6.17 -1.24 -12.53
N ARG A 58 -5.16 -2.03 -12.94
CA ARG A 58 -3.73 -1.70 -12.75
C ARG A 58 -3.34 -0.36 -13.35
N ALA A 59 -3.91 0.02 -14.49
CA ALA A 59 -3.62 1.30 -15.13
C ALA A 59 -4.04 2.49 -14.24
N MET A 60 -5.25 2.43 -13.67
CA MET A 60 -5.75 3.47 -12.76
C MET A 60 -5.00 3.48 -11.43
N ILE A 61 -4.59 2.31 -10.93
CA ILE A 61 -3.73 2.20 -9.75
C ILE A 61 -2.39 2.91 -9.98
N ARG A 62 -1.72 2.68 -11.12
CA ARG A 62 -0.46 3.35 -11.46
C ARG A 62 -0.63 4.86 -11.49
N GLU A 63 -1.70 5.35 -12.11
CA GLU A 63 -1.97 6.78 -12.20
C GLU A 63 -2.26 7.41 -10.83
N PHE A 64 -3.06 6.74 -9.99
CA PHE A 64 -3.26 7.15 -8.61
C PHE A 64 -1.93 7.24 -7.84
N LEU A 65 -1.06 6.23 -7.96
CA LEU A 65 0.22 6.18 -7.25
C LEU A 65 1.20 7.25 -7.72
N ARG A 66 1.25 7.56 -9.03
CA ARG A 66 2.03 8.69 -9.56
C ARG A 66 1.60 10.01 -8.93
N ARG A 67 0.30 10.31 -8.95
CA ARG A 67 -0.24 11.53 -8.32
C ARG A 67 0.02 11.56 -6.81
N LYS A 68 -0.11 10.42 -6.13
CA LYS A 68 0.16 10.29 -4.70
C LYS A 68 1.58 10.71 -4.36
N TRP A 69 2.59 10.13 -5.00
CA TRP A 69 4.00 10.40 -4.66
C TRP A 69 4.59 11.64 -5.33
N ALA A 70 3.89 12.25 -6.30
CA ALA A 70 4.17 13.62 -6.72
C ALA A 70 3.81 14.65 -5.63
N ARG A 71 2.83 14.35 -4.77
CA ARG A 71 2.39 15.20 -3.67
C ARG A 71 3.01 14.84 -2.33
N GLU A 72 3.06 13.55 -2.01
CA GLU A 72 3.49 13.05 -0.71
C GLU A 72 5.00 12.81 -0.69
N LEU A 73 5.77 13.89 -0.50
CA LEU A 73 7.22 13.89 -0.56
C LEU A 73 7.83 13.25 0.69
N ASP A 74 9.03 12.69 0.53
CA ASP A 74 9.75 11.97 1.60
C ASP A 74 8.95 10.86 2.30
N TYR A 75 7.96 10.31 1.59
CA TYR A 75 7.05 9.27 2.06
C TYR A 75 7.80 8.10 2.71
N ARG A 76 7.42 7.77 3.94
CA ARG A 76 7.89 6.61 4.71
C ARG A 76 6.71 5.95 5.41
N LEU A 77 6.54 4.65 5.21
CA LEU A 77 5.37 3.90 5.64
C LEU A 77 5.75 2.76 6.58
N LYS A 78 4.94 2.60 7.63
CA LYS A 78 4.90 1.40 8.46
C LYS A 78 3.51 0.77 8.42
N LYS A 79 3.43 -0.52 8.12
CA LYS A 79 2.21 -1.33 8.16
C LYS A 79 2.29 -2.34 9.30
N GLU A 80 1.15 -2.66 9.86
CA GLU A 80 0.98 -3.64 10.93
C GLU A 80 -0.26 -4.50 10.65
N LEU A 81 -0.09 -5.82 10.73
CA LEU A 81 -1.22 -6.75 10.63
C LEU A 81 -2.17 -6.51 11.82
N TRP A 82 -3.46 -6.28 11.52
CA TRP A 82 -4.49 -6.17 12.54
C TRP A 82 -5.24 -7.49 12.74
N ALA A 83 -5.74 -8.07 11.65
CA ALA A 83 -6.46 -9.34 11.64
C ALA A 83 -6.38 -9.97 10.24
N PHE A 84 -6.70 -11.26 10.15
CA PHE A 84 -6.83 -11.96 8.86
C PHE A 84 -7.88 -13.06 8.98
N THR A 85 -8.49 -13.42 7.85
CA THR A 85 -9.44 -14.54 7.74
C THR A 85 -9.40 -15.02 6.29
N ASP A 86 -9.12 -16.30 6.07
CA ASP A 86 -9.03 -16.92 4.74
C ASP A 86 -8.15 -16.13 3.77
N ASN A 87 -8.75 -15.51 2.75
CA ASN A 87 -8.10 -14.70 1.73
C ASN A 87 -8.14 -13.19 2.00
N ARG A 88 -8.46 -12.77 3.23
CA ARG A 88 -8.57 -11.37 3.62
C ARG A 88 -7.59 -11.00 4.71
N ILE A 89 -7.07 -9.78 4.63
CA ILE A 89 -6.16 -9.19 5.62
C ILE A 89 -6.63 -7.76 5.94
N SER A 90 -6.78 -7.47 7.23
CA SER A 90 -6.96 -6.12 7.76
C SER A 90 -5.62 -5.58 8.26
N VAL A 91 -5.29 -4.36 7.88
CA VAL A 91 -4.01 -3.72 8.17
C VAL A 91 -4.22 -2.35 8.77
N ARG A 92 -3.43 -2.04 9.80
CA ARG A 92 -3.22 -0.67 10.30
C ARG A 92 -1.92 -0.15 9.71
N PHE A 93 -1.85 1.13 9.42
CA PHE A 93 -0.61 1.72 8.95
C PHE A 93 -0.49 3.20 9.31
N GLU A 94 0.74 3.66 9.34
CA GLU A 94 1.09 5.06 9.47
C GLU A 94 2.12 5.40 8.39
N TYR A 95 2.01 6.58 7.79
CA TYR A 95 3.09 7.09 6.96
C TYR A 95 3.35 8.57 7.23
N GLU A 96 4.62 8.95 7.16
CA GLU A 96 5.07 10.33 7.30
C GLU A 96 5.52 10.86 5.94
N TRP A 97 5.18 12.11 5.67
CA TRP A 97 5.48 12.81 4.41
C TRP A 97 5.38 14.32 4.63
N HIS A 98 5.85 15.10 3.66
CA HIS A 98 5.58 16.53 3.60
C HIS A 98 5.12 16.96 2.22
N ASP A 99 4.40 18.07 2.13
CA ASP A 99 4.07 18.71 0.86
C ASP A 99 5.23 19.58 0.33
N ASP A 100 5.04 20.19 -0.84
CA ASP A 100 6.01 21.07 -1.48
C ASP A 100 6.25 22.40 -0.73
N ALA A 101 5.32 22.78 0.16
CA ALA A 101 5.48 23.90 1.09
C ALA A 101 6.25 23.53 2.36
N GLY A 102 6.59 22.24 2.56
CA GLY A 102 7.34 21.75 3.70
C GLY A 102 6.49 21.48 4.96
N PHE A 103 5.16 21.49 4.85
CA PHE A 103 4.29 21.07 5.95
C PHE A 103 4.34 19.55 6.09
N TRP A 104 4.67 19.08 7.29
CA TRP A 104 4.77 17.66 7.59
C TRP A 104 3.45 17.10 8.09
N PHE A 105 3.18 15.85 7.71
CA PHE A 105 2.00 15.10 8.10
C PHE A 105 2.38 13.70 8.55
N ARG A 106 1.65 13.19 9.54
CA ARG A 106 1.53 11.76 9.80
C ARG A 106 0.12 11.32 9.43
N SER A 107 0.03 10.49 8.42
CA SER A 107 -1.22 9.90 7.96
C SER A 107 -1.46 8.58 8.67
N HIS A 108 -2.61 8.45 9.34
CA HIS A 108 -3.04 7.23 10.00
C HIS A 108 -4.09 6.54 9.14
N GLY A 109 -3.92 5.23 8.91
CA GLY A 109 -4.77 4.49 7.98
C GLY A 109 -5.16 3.10 8.46
N ASN A 110 -6.34 2.70 7.98
CA ASN A 110 -6.83 1.33 8.01
C ASN A 110 -7.09 0.90 6.58
N GLU A 111 -6.60 -0.28 6.20
CA GLU A 111 -6.91 -0.87 4.91
C GLU A 111 -7.32 -2.33 4.99
N GLN A 112 -8.26 -2.69 4.13
CA GLN A 112 -8.85 -4.01 4.01
C GLN A 112 -8.50 -4.58 2.65
N TRP A 113 -7.89 -5.77 2.65
CA TRP A 113 -7.38 -6.43 1.46
C TRP A 113 -8.12 -7.74 1.23
N GLU A 114 -8.46 -8.02 -0.01
CA GLU A 114 -8.93 -9.33 -0.46
C GLU A 114 -8.06 -9.81 -1.63
N PHE A 115 -7.66 -11.08 -1.57
CA PHE A 115 -6.73 -11.68 -2.52
C PHE A 115 -7.39 -12.79 -3.35
N ASP A 116 -6.95 -12.93 -4.60
CA ASP A 116 -7.25 -14.08 -5.44
C ASP A 116 -6.39 -15.31 -5.07
N VAL A 117 -6.63 -16.43 -5.73
CA VAL A 117 -5.89 -17.69 -5.50
C VAL A 117 -4.42 -17.62 -5.91
N LEU A 118 -4.05 -16.64 -6.74
CA LEU A 118 -2.67 -16.39 -7.16
C LEU A 118 -1.95 -15.40 -6.22
N GLY A 119 -2.63 -14.96 -5.15
CA GLY A 119 -2.07 -14.04 -4.16
C GLY A 119 -2.00 -12.59 -4.64
N LEU A 120 -2.69 -12.24 -5.72
CA LEU A 120 -2.85 -10.86 -6.16
C LEU A 120 -4.06 -10.22 -5.47
N MET A 121 -3.95 -8.95 -5.11
CA MET A 121 -5.01 -8.25 -4.41
C MET A 121 -6.10 -7.82 -5.41
N GLN A 122 -7.31 -8.39 -5.28
CA GLN A 122 -8.46 -8.13 -6.15
C GLN A 122 -9.36 -6.99 -5.61
N ARG A 123 -9.29 -6.71 -4.31
CA ARG A 123 -9.98 -5.58 -3.68
C ARG A 123 -9.09 -4.91 -2.64
N ARG A 124 -9.04 -3.57 -2.67
CA ARG A 124 -8.38 -2.75 -1.66
C ARG A 124 -9.29 -1.61 -1.21
N GLU A 125 -9.54 -1.53 0.08
CA GLU A 125 -10.26 -0.41 0.67
C GLU A 125 -9.42 0.26 1.73
N ALA A 126 -9.11 1.54 1.58
CA ALA A 126 -8.28 2.29 2.51
C ALA A 126 -8.99 3.56 2.99
N SER A 127 -9.09 3.72 4.31
CA SER A 127 -9.50 4.95 4.98
C SER A 127 -8.28 5.54 5.67
N ILE A 128 -8.04 6.84 5.44
CA ILE A 128 -6.81 7.52 5.85
C ILE A 128 -7.15 8.92 6.31
N ASN A 129 -6.57 9.34 7.43
CA ASN A 129 -6.71 10.68 7.99
C ASN A 129 -5.32 11.27 8.21
N ASP A 130 -5.13 12.53 7.84
CA ASP A 130 -3.85 13.23 7.95
C ASP A 130 -3.82 14.09 9.21
N VAL A 131 -2.77 13.96 9.98
CA VAL A 131 -2.51 14.77 11.17
C VAL A 131 -1.28 15.63 10.89
N PRO A 132 -1.39 16.97 10.90
CA PRO A 132 -0.23 17.85 10.81
C PRO A 132 0.73 17.60 11.97
N ILE A 133 2.03 17.55 11.69
CA ILE A 133 3.09 17.39 12.69
C ILE A 133 4.22 18.39 12.44
N LYS A 134 5.05 18.68 13.44
CA LYS A 134 6.31 19.39 13.19
C LYS A 134 7.35 18.43 12.62
N ALA A 135 8.31 18.95 11.87
CA ALA A 135 9.44 18.15 11.37
C ALA A 135 10.19 17.41 12.51
N ALA A 136 10.30 18.04 13.68
CA ALA A 136 10.94 17.44 14.86
C ALA A 136 10.12 16.28 15.49
N ASP A 137 8.82 16.19 15.21
CA ASP A 137 7.94 15.15 15.76
C ASP A 137 7.92 13.89 14.89
N ARG A 138 8.69 13.86 13.80
CA ARG A 138 8.84 12.68 12.93
C ARG A 138 9.42 11.49 13.67
N LYS A 139 8.91 10.31 13.36
CA LYS A 139 9.36 9.02 13.92
C LYS A 139 10.11 8.19 12.89
N PHE A 140 9.91 8.42 11.60
CA PHE A 140 10.42 7.57 10.53
C PHE A 140 11.64 8.21 9.86
N HIS A 141 12.83 7.68 10.18
CA HIS A 141 14.13 8.27 9.81
C HIS A 141 15.04 7.36 8.98
N TRP A 142 14.57 6.18 8.58
CA TRP A 142 15.38 5.28 7.76
C TRP A 142 15.60 5.82 6.34
N PRO A 143 16.72 5.45 5.68
CA PRO A 143 16.94 5.77 4.28
C PRO A 143 15.88 5.08 3.41
N ARG A 144 15.40 5.78 2.39
CA ARG A 144 14.51 5.18 1.39
C ARG A 144 15.32 4.33 0.41
N PRO A 145 14.82 3.16 -0.01
CA PRO A 145 15.33 2.50 -1.20
C PRO A 145 15.18 3.47 -2.37
N VAL A 146 16.29 3.84 -3.01
CA VAL A 146 16.24 4.63 -4.24
C VAL A 146 15.60 3.76 -5.31
N ALA A 147 14.62 4.29 -6.04
CA ALA A 147 14.11 3.59 -7.23
C ALA A 147 15.28 3.48 -8.22
N ALA A 148 15.67 2.25 -8.55
CA ALA A 148 16.70 1.97 -9.54
C ALA A 148 16.21 2.36 -10.95
#